data_AF-A0A963TQ60-F1
#
_entry.id   AF-A0A963TQ60-F1
#
_cell.length_a   1.000
_cell.length_b   1.000
_cell.length_c   1.000
_cell.angle_alpha   90.00
_cell.angle_beta   90.00
_cell.angle_gamma   90.00
#
_symmetry.space_group_name_H-M   'P 1'
#
loop_
_entity.id
_entity.type
_entity.pdbx_description
1 polymer ?
#
loop_
_entity_poly.entity_id
_entity_poly.type
_entity_poly.pdbx_seq_one_letter_code
_entity_poly.pdbx_strand_id
1 'polypeptide(L)'
;MASPFARLAAVAAVTHDKVHGEAFEFRPMKHQADRNAPRVVDDSRPVVTALAVWGDPAARAGAGPFHQVGVQPERAGHSTTRPYISLQLSRLPYRPSVGDLVWRQEAETLYRIFEVLPSTPGFVRISLNGA
;
A
#
# COMPACT_ATOMS: atom_id res chain seq x y z
N MET A 1 18.57 17.57 -14.86
CA MET A 1 18.58 18.24 -13.54
C MET A 1 17.19 18.13 -12.93
N ALA A 2 17.05 17.62 -11.70
CA ALA A 2 15.75 17.62 -11.01
C ALA A 2 15.32 19.07 -10.72
N SER A 3 14.05 19.40 -10.97
CA SER A 3 13.55 20.75 -10.76
C SER A 3 13.62 21.14 -9.27
N PRO A 4 13.71 22.44 -8.95
CA PRO A 4 13.68 22.92 -7.57
C PRO A 4 12.46 22.42 -6.79
N PHE A 5 11.30 22.32 -7.47
CA PHE A 5 10.07 21.76 -6.91
C PHE A 5 10.19 20.27 -6.57
N ALA A 6 10.86 19.48 -7.42
CA ALA A 6 11.09 18.06 -7.14
C ALA A 6 11.99 17.86 -5.91
N ARG A 7 12.97 18.76 -5.70
CA ARG A 7 13.82 18.73 -4.49
C ARG A 7 13.02 19.07 -3.23
N LEU A 8 12.19 20.11 -3.28
CA LEU A 8 11.33 20.48 -2.15
C LEU A 8 10.33 19.37 -1.80
N ALA A 9 9.72 18.73 -2.80
CA ALA A 9 8.84 17.59 -2.60
C ALA A 9 9.56 16.40 -1.94
N ALA A 10 10.79 16.10 -2.35
CA ALA A 10 11.60 15.04 -1.74
C ALA A 10 11.93 15.36 -0.27
N VAL A 11 12.30 16.61 0.04
CA VAL A 11 12.58 17.03 1.43
C VAL A 11 11.32 16.94 2.29
N ALA A 12 10.18 17.47 1.81
CA ALA A 12 8.91 17.41 2.52
C ALA A 12 8.48 15.96 2.81
N ALA A 13 8.66 15.06 1.84
CA ALA A 13 8.31 13.66 2.00
C ALA A 13 9.22 12.93 3.03
N VAL A 14 10.52 13.23 3.05
CA VAL A 14 11.43 12.70 4.08
C VAL A 14 11.03 13.16 5.48
N THR A 15 10.63 14.42 5.64
CA THR A 15 10.19 14.95 6.94
C THR A 15 8.87 14.32 7.37
N HIS A 16 7.92 14.18 6.45
CA HIS A 16 6.64 13.52 6.70
C HIS A 16 6.83 12.07 7.15
N ASP A 17 7.67 11.31 6.45
CA ASP A 17 7.97 9.91 6.80
C ASP A 17 8.75 9.77 8.11
N LYS A 18 9.50 10.80 8.52
CA LYS A 18 10.14 10.81 9.85
C LYS A 18 9.16 11.06 10.99
N VAL A 19 8.07 11.79 10.73
CA VAL A 19 7.07 12.16 11.76
C VAL A 19 5.93 11.15 11.84
N HIS A 20 5.53 10.58 10.70
CA HIS A 20 4.37 9.67 10.58
C HIS A 20 4.73 8.27 10.07
N GLY A 21 6.00 7.99 9.83
CA GLY A 21 6.44 6.69 9.34
C GLY A 21 6.50 5.66 10.46
N GLU A 22 5.89 4.51 10.21
CA GLU A 22 5.99 3.31 11.03
C GLU A 22 6.83 2.25 10.28
N ALA A 23 7.47 1.35 11.01
CA ALA A 23 8.22 0.25 10.45
C ALA A 23 7.30 -0.89 9.98
N PHE A 24 7.45 -1.25 8.70
CA PHE A 24 6.76 -2.39 8.09
C PHE A 24 7.79 -3.40 7.57
N GLU A 25 7.59 -4.66 7.91
CA GLU A 25 8.42 -5.76 7.40
C GLU A 25 7.72 -6.44 6.23
N PHE A 26 8.36 -6.36 5.06
CA PHE A 26 7.89 -6.95 3.82
C PHE A 26 8.44 -8.36 3.70
N ARG A 27 7.52 -9.33 3.56
CA ARG A 27 7.80 -10.76 3.40
C ARG A 27 7.31 -11.21 2.01
N PRO A 28 8.23 -11.31 1.04
CA PRO A 28 7.90 -11.72 -0.32
C PRO A 28 7.31 -13.13 -0.41
N MET A 29 6.25 -13.27 -1.20
CA MET A 29 5.61 -14.56 -1.48
C MET A 29 5.69 -14.86 -2.98
N LYS A 30 5.94 -16.11 -3.37
CA LYS A 30 6.03 -16.48 -4.78
C LYS A 30 4.70 -16.17 -5.47
N HIS A 31 4.78 -15.64 -6.67
CA HIS A 31 3.58 -15.48 -7.49
C HIS A 31 2.97 -16.86 -7.77
N GLN A 32 1.67 -17.00 -7.50
CA GLN A 32 0.93 -18.23 -7.74
C GLN A 32 -0.29 -17.91 -8.59
N ALA A 33 -0.45 -18.69 -9.67
CA ALA A 33 -1.61 -18.60 -10.54
C ALA A 33 -2.86 -19.21 -9.89
N ASP A 34 -2.69 -20.28 -9.11
CA ASP A 34 -3.76 -20.91 -8.35
C ASP A 34 -3.96 -20.19 -7.00
N ARG A 35 -5.18 -19.69 -6.79
CA ARG A 35 -5.56 -18.99 -5.56
C ARG A 35 -5.71 -19.92 -4.36
N ASN A 36 -5.91 -21.21 -4.59
CA ASN A 36 -6.13 -22.21 -3.55
C ASN A 36 -4.85 -22.94 -3.14
N ALA A 37 -3.76 -22.81 -3.91
CA ALA A 37 -2.50 -23.44 -3.59
C ALA A 37 -1.89 -22.86 -2.29
N PRO A 38 -1.17 -23.67 -1.50
CA PRO A 38 -0.43 -23.17 -0.34
C PRO A 38 0.60 -22.14 -0.78
N ARG A 39 0.62 -20.98 -0.11
CA ARG A 39 1.57 -19.91 -0.45
C ARG A 39 2.98 -20.33 -0.07
N VAL A 40 3.93 -20.05 -0.97
CA VAL A 40 5.34 -20.38 -0.78
C VAL A 40 6.13 -19.08 -0.64
N VAL A 41 7.03 -19.03 0.34
CA VAL A 41 7.94 -17.90 0.53
C VAL A 41 8.84 -17.77 -0.70
N ASP A 42 9.09 -16.54 -1.12
CA ASP A 42 9.98 -16.27 -2.25
C ASP A 42 11.41 -16.00 -1.79
N ASP A 43 12.24 -17.04 -1.77
CA ASP A 43 13.65 -16.95 -1.37
C ASP A 43 14.50 -16.08 -2.31
N SER A 44 13.98 -15.71 -3.50
CA SER A 44 14.69 -14.81 -4.43
C SER A 44 14.61 -13.34 -4.04
N ARG A 45 13.67 -12.96 -3.16
CA ARG A 45 13.47 -11.59 -2.68
C ARG A 45 13.67 -11.56 -1.16
N PRO A 46 14.63 -10.76 -0.65
CA PRO A 46 14.91 -10.74 0.78
C PRO A 46 13.75 -10.13 1.57
N VAL A 47 13.59 -10.55 2.83
CA VAL A 47 12.73 -9.86 3.79
C VAL A 47 13.36 -8.50 4.11
N VAL A 48 12.59 -7.42 4.03
CA VAL A 48 13.08 -6.05 4.22
C VAL A 48 12.16 -5.27 5.13
N THR A 49 12.73 -4.55 6.09
CA THR A 49 12.00 -3.57 6.89
C THR A 49 12.13 -2.19 6.24
N ALA A 50 11.00 -1.54 5.99
CA ALA A 50 10.96 -0.18 5.44
C ALA A 50 9.97 0.69 6.21
N LEU A 51 10.30 1.98 6.35
CA LEU A 51 9.40 2.97 6.91
C LEU A 51 8.33 3.36 5.89
N ALA A 52 7.07 3.24 6.27
CA ALA A 52 5.92 3.65 5.46
C ALA A 52 4.89 4.37 6.33
N VAL A 53 4.02 5.15 5.69
CA VAL A 53 2.95 5.87 6.40
C VAL A 53 1.71 4.99 6.41
N TRP A 54 1.18 4.73 7.60
CA TRP A 54 -0.11 4.05 7.77
C TRP A 54 -1.26 5.00 7.43
N GLY A 55 -2.15 4.54 6.57
CA GLY A 55 -3.40 5.21 6.24
C GLY A 55 -4.57 4.33 6.65
N ASP A 56 -5.33 4.78 7.65
CA ASP A 56 -6.58 4.14 8.01
C ASP A 56 -7.55 4.12 6.83
N PRO A 57 -8.45 3.14 6.78
CA PRO A 57 -9.46 3.11 5.76
C PRO A 57 -10.36 4.34 5.90
N ALA A 58 -10.08 5.37 5.12
CA ALA A 58 -11.04 6.44 4.88
C ALA A 58 -12.31 5.75 4.38
N ALA A 59 -13.42 5.89 5.10
CA ALA A 59 -14.72 5.46 4.64
C ALA A 59 -14.93 6.08 3.26
N ARG A 60 -14.83 5.28 2.19
CA ARG A 60 -15.14 5.74 0.84
C ARG A 60 -16.67 5.84 0.74
N ALA A 61 -17.24 6.85 1.37
CA ALA A 61 -18.57 7.34 1.02
C ALA A 61 -18.47 7.90 -0.41
N GLY A 62 -18.77 7.08 -1.41
CA GLY A 62 -18.79 7.51 -2.82
C GLY A 62 -17.98 6.69 -3.83
N ALA A 63 -17.50 5.49 -3.49
CA ALA A 63 -16.88 4.60 -4.49
C ALA A 63 -17.93 3.89 -5.36
N GLY A 64 -18.54 4.64 -6.28
CA GLY A 64 -19.25 4.12 -7.46
C GLY A 64 -18.63 4.71 -8.73
N PRO A 65 -18.78 4.07 -9.91
CA PRO A 65 -18.35 4.67 -11.17
C PRO A 65 -19.08 6.00 -11.37
N PHE A 66 -18.32 7.05 -11.68
CA PHE A 66 -18.86 8.37 -11.97
C PHE A 66 -19.63 8.32 -13.29
N HIS A 67 -20.96 8.13 -13.24
CA HIS A 67 -21.83 8.37 -14.38
C HIS A 67 -23.23 8.83 -13.95
N GLN A 68 -23.63 9.99 -14.50
CA GLN A 68 -24.98 10.55 -14.63
C GLN A 68 -25.58 11.37 -13.47
N VAL A 69 -26.20 12.49 -13.85
CA VAL A 69 -27.00 13.38 -12.99
C VAL A 69 -28.38 12.74 -12.80
N GLY A 70 -28.68 12.29 -11.59
CA GLY A 70 -29.97 11.71 -11.22
C GLY A 70 -29.93 11.09 -9.81
N VAL A 71 -31.02 11.18 -9.07
CA VAL A 71 -31.15 10.56 -7.74
C VAL A 71 -31.33 9.05 -7.94
N GLN A 72 -30.25 8.29 -7.84
CA GLN A 72 -30.32 6.85 -7.66
C GLN A 72 -30.46 6.52 -6.17
N PRO A 73 -31.27 5.52 -5.79
CA PRO A 73 -31.28 5.02 -4.43
C PRO A 73 -29.88 4.48 -4.09
N GLU A 74 -29.34 4.90 -2.95
CA GLU A 74 -28.04 4.46 -2.46
C GLU A 74 -28.02 2.94 -2.37
N ARG A 75 -27.31 2.28 -3.30
CA ARG A 75 -26.90 0.90 -3.06
C ARG A 75 -25.83 0.95 -1.98
N ALA A 76 -25.94 0.09 -0.96
CA ALA A 76 -24.88 -0.09 0.02
C ALA A 76 -23.59 -0.44 -0.72
N GLY A 77 -22.74 0.56 -0.96
CA GLY A 77 -21.43 0.37 -1.53
C GLY A 77 -20.72 -0.62 -0.62
N HIS A 78 -20.23 -1.72 -1.19
CA HIS A 78 -19.42 -2.67 -0.44
C HIS A 78 -18.11 -1.96 -0.08
N SER A 79 -18.14 -1.26 1.04
CA SER A 79 -17.00 -0.56 1.61
C SER A 79 -16.11 -1.62 2.21
N THR A 80 -15.28 -2.26 1.38
CA THR A 80 -14.08 -2.86 1.93
C THR A 80 -13.18 -1.71 2.34
N THR A 81 -13.38 -1.24 3.57
CA THR A 81 -12.51 -0.34 4.32
C THR A 81 -11.15 -1.03 4.49
N ARG A 82 -10.35 -1.00 3.43
CA ARG A 82 -9.01 -1.59 3.43
C ARG A 82 -8.02 -0.53 3.88
N PRO A 83 -7.22 -0.79 4.93
CA PRO A 83 -6.11 0.08 5.25
C PRO A 83 -5.11 0.10 4.09
N TYR A 84 -4.29 1.13 4.06
CA TYR A 84 -3.24 1.24 3.07
C TYR A 84 -1.96 1.77 3.70
N ILE A 85 -0.84 1.49 3.05
CA ILE A 85 0.42 2.15 3.37
C ILE A 85 0.89 2.98 2.18
N SER A 86 1.44 4.16 2.46
CA SER A 86 2.14 4.98 1.47
C SER A 86 3.64 4.79 1.66
N LEU A 87 4.31 4.33 0.61
CA LEU A 87 5.72 3.97 0.64
C LEU A 87 6.46 4.63 -0.53
N GLN A 88 7.65 5.15 -0.23
CA GLN A 88 8.60 5.55 -1.26
C GLN A 88 9.27 4.30 -1.86
N LEU A 89 9.08 4.06 -3.16
CA LEU A 89 9.50 2.81 -3.81
C LEU A 89 11.02 2.57 -3.72
N SER A 90 11.82 3.64 -3.70
CA SER A 90 13.29 3.56 -3.57
C SER A 90 13.77 2.98 -2.24
N ARG A 91 12.88 2.81 -1.24
CA ARG A 91 13.21 2.18 0.05
C ARG A 91 13.18 0.66 -0.01
N LEU A 92 12.64 0.08 -1.08
CA LEU A 92 12.66 -1.36 -1.30
C LEU A 92 13.65 -1.72 -2.42
N PRO A 93 14.39 -2.83 -2.29
CA PRO A 93 15.29 -3.31 -3.34
C PRO A 93 14.52 -3.94 -4.52
N TYR A 94 13.23 -4.22 -4.36
CA TYR A 94 12.35 -4.78 -5.37
C TYR A 94 10.99 -4.09 -5.36
N ARG A 95 10.23 -4.26 -6.44
CA ARG A 95 8.85 -3.77 -6.50
C ARG A 95 7.93 -4.72 -5.72
N PRO A 96 7.12 -4.21 -4.77
CA PRO A 96 6.17 -5.03 -4.04
C PRO A 96 5.10 -5.57 -5.00
N SER A 97 4.64 -6.79 -4.74
CA SER A 97 3.72 -7.51 -5.59
C SER A 97 2.46 -7.94 -4.84
N VAL A 98 1.38 -8.15 -5.59
CA VAL A 98 0.12 -8.61 -5.01
C VAL A 98 0.30 -9.99 -4.40
N GLY A 99 -0.10 -10.13 -3.14
CA GLY A 99 0.02 -11.36 -2.37
C GLY A 99 1.25 -11.46 -1.48
N ASP A 100 2.19 -10.52 -1.55
CA ASP A 100 3.25 -10.40 -0.54
C ASP A 100 2.62 -10.11 0.83
N LEU A 101 3.32 -10.50 1.88
CA LEU A 101 2.91 -10.26 3.26
C LEU A 101 3.62 -9.03 3.82
N VAL A 102 2.93 -8.29 4.67
CA VAL A 102 3.44 -7.09 5.32
C VAL A 102 3.11 -7.19 6.80
N TRP A 103 4.14 -7.22 7.64
CA TRP A 103 3.99 -7.17 9.08
C TRP A 103 4.11 -5.73 9.57
N ARG A 104 3.07 -5.26 10.23
CA ARG A 104 3.02 -3.94 10.89
C ARG A 104 3.64 -4.09 12.28
N GLN A 105 4.83 -3.52 12.50
CA GLN A 105 5.60 -3.78 13.71
C GLN A 105 4.97 -3.17 14.97
N GLU A 106 4.37 -1.99 14.89
CA GLU A 106 3.81 -1.32 16.09
C GLU A 106 2.51 -1.97 16.55
N ALA A 107 1.67 -2.40 15.61
CA ALA A 107 0.40 -3.05 15.90
C ALA A 107 0.47 -4.58 15.95
N GLU A 108 1.66 -5.17 15.76
CA GLU A 108 1.90 -6.62 15.71
C GLU A 108 0.88 -7.38 14.83
N THR A 109 0.53 -6.79 13.68
CA THR A 109 -0.52 -7.34 12.81
C THR A 109 0.04 -7.69 11.43
N LEU A 110 -0.31 -8.90 10.97
CA LEU A 110 0.04 -9.36 9.63
C LEU A 110 -1.03 -8.95 8.63
N TYR A 111 -0.60 -8.30 7.56
CA TYR A 111 -1.42 -7.93 6.43
C TYR A 111 -0.92 -8.58 5.15
N ARG A 112 -1.79 -8.62 4.16
CA ARG A 112 -1.51 -9.08 2.81
C ARG A 112 -1.67 -7.94 1.83
N ILE A 113 -0.73 -7.81 0.90
CA ILE A 113 -0.85 -6.85 -0.20
C ILE A 113 -1.97 -7.30 -1.12
N PHE A 114 -3.01 -6.49 -1.21
CA PHE A 114 -4.11 -6.70 -2.13
C PHE A 114 -3.86 -6.02 -3.47
N GLU A 115 -3.39 -4.78 -3.44
CA GLU A 115 -3.21 -3.96 -4.64
C GLU A 115 -2.08 -2.95 -4.43
N VAL A 116 -1.36 -2.65 -5.51
CA VAL A 116 -0.30 -1.62 -5.52
C VAL A 116 -0.70 -0.55 -6.53
N LEU A 117 -1.09 0.61 -6.02
CA LEU A 117 -1.54 1.76 -6.80
C LEU A 117 -0.41 2.81 -6.89
N PRO A 118 -0.14 3.38 -8.08
CA PRO A 118 0.71 4.56 -8.16
C PRO A 118 0.02 5.74 -7.47
N SER A 119 0.77 6.56 -6.73
CA SER A 119 0.23 7.77 -6.09
C SER A 119 0.90 9.02 -6.66
N THR A 120 1.98 9.48 -6.04
CA THR A 120 2.81 10.62 -6.47
C THR A 120 4.13 10.09 -7.06
N PRO A 121 4.88 10.85 -7.89
CA PRO A 121 6.14 10.36 -8.46
C PRO A 121 7.10 9.85 -7.38
N GLY A 122 7.48 8.57 -7.48
CA GLY A 122 8.35 7.89 -6.51
C GLY A 122 7.62 7.22 -5.33
N PHE A 123 6.31 7.44 -5.16
CA PHE A 123 5.49 6.86 -4.11
C PHE A 123 4.48 5.86 -4.67
N VAL A 124 4.29 4.78 -3.92
CA VAL A 124 3.26 3.78 -4.17
C VAL A 124 2.34 3.70 -2.96
N ARG A 125 1.05 3.59 -3.25
CA ARG A 125 0.02 3.29 -2.26
C ARG A 125 -0.27 1.81 -2.34
N ILE A 126 -0.08 1.10 -1.24
CA ILE A 126 -0.27 -0.34 -1.15
C ILE A 126 -1.52 -0.59 -0.31
N SER A 127 -2.57 -1.12 -0.93
CA SER A 127 -3.80 -1.51 -0.24
C SER A 127 -3.62 -2.86 0.44
N LEU A 128 -4.02 -2.95 1.69
CA LEU A 128 -3.80 -4.11 2.55
C LEU A 128 -5.12 -4.81 2.90
N ASN A 129 -5.06 -6.13 3.01
CA ASN A 129 -6.11 -6.98 3.58
C ASN A 129 -5.59 -7.67 4.84
N GLY A 130 -6.48 -8.08 5.75
CA GLY A 130 -6.13 -9.04 6.80
C GLY A 130 -5.54 -10.31 6.16
N ALA A 131 -4.41 -10.79 6.70
CA ALA A 131 -3.66 -11.91 6.16
C ALA A 131 -4.30 -13.26 6.45
#